data_AF-A0A9F7RR65-F1
#
_entry.id   AF-A0A9F7RR65-F1
#
_cell.length_a   1.000
_cell.length_b   1.000
_cell.length_c   1.000
_cell.angle_alpha   90.00
_cell.angle_beta   90.00
_cell.angle_gamma   90.00
#
_symmetry.space_group_name_H-M   'P 1'
#
loop_
_entity.id
_entity.type
_entity.pdbx_description
1 polymer ?
#
loop_
_entity_poly.entity_id
_entity_poly.type
_entity_poly.pdbx_seq_one_letter_code
_entity_poly.pdbx_strand_id
1 'polypeptide(L)'
;MMETPSYSLIILLMCLMKVGEIQAQCMRPSVGGNRVLTEESGQDTFPDGATATFKCATGYRTVSGSPKITCKGQQWTDLELQCTKKSCGSLPDVTNGRYLTPDGIEYGATATVQCEKGFMNTVASNTRNCREDGWDGRDAVCEVVKCLKPLAILNGMFDPEEDSYDYTQAVTYSCNKDYTLIGSEVISCIENGTFHPSPPQCLLIKCDAPKVDNAVRIEGKSPPYSYNNFLRYKCKEGYRMEGSAYLKCDVNGWNPPPPVCIDATSNPTSDTNLDRGADSTLAPPLNNHNRNIGIGIGVVAAILVIGGGVLYFLKKRSRSQGTLFD
;
A
#
# COMPACT_ATOMS: atom_id res chain seq x y z
N MET A 1 101.09 -54.79 -49.87
CA MET A 1 101.02 -53.33 -49.69
C MET A 1 99.54 -52.99 -49.55
N MET A 2 99.03 -52.55 -48.39
CA MET A 2 99.27 -51.24 -47.75
C MET A 2 98.56 -50.13 -48.54
N GLU A 3 97.64 -49.31 -48.00
CA GLU A 3 97.25 -49.06 -46.59
C GLU A 3 95.73 -48.79 -46.40
N THR A 4 95.30 -48.56 -45.15
CA THR A 4 94.02 -47.91 -44.79
C THR A 4 94.28 -46.54 -44.15
N PRO A 5 93.48 -45.50 -44.45
CA PRO A 5 92.73 -44.78 -43.40
C PRO A 5 91.34 -44.29 -43.89
N SER A 6 90.44 -43.64 -43.13
CA SER A 6 90.25 -43.38 -41.68
C SER A 6 88.75 -43.17 -41.43
N TYR A 7 88.26 -43.47 -40.23
CA TYR A 7 86.91 -43.09 -39.77
C TYR A 7 86.87 -41.61 -39.37
N SER A 8 86.43 -40.70 -40.24
CA SER A 8 86.47 -39.25 -39.94
C SER A 8 85.36 -38.40 -40.58
N LEU A 9 84.11 -38.88 -40.65
CA LEU A 9 82.99 -38.09 -41.21
C LEU A 9 81.57 -38.39 -40.67
N ILE A 10 81.44 -39.10 -39.53
CA ILE A 10 80.12 -39.47 -38.93
C ILE A 10 79.94 -38.82 -37.53
N ILE A 11 80.69 -37.75 -37.21
CA ILE A 11 80.59 -37.03 -35.92
C ILE A 11 80.59 -35.51 -36.14
N LEU A 12 79.58 -34.96 -36.82
CA LEU A 12 79.29 -33.52 -36.77
C LEU A 12 77.82 -33.12 -37.05
N LEU A 13 76.86 -33.96 -36.66
CA LEU A 13 75.43 -33.59 -36.72
C LEU A 13 74.58 -34.22 -35.61
N MET A 14 75.16 -34.39 -34.41
CA MET A 14 74.36 -34.43 -33.20
C MET A 14 73.73 -33.06 -33.03
N CYS A 15 72.45 -32.93 -33.36
CA CYS A 15 71.71 -31.71 -33.07
C CYS A 15 71.80 -31.45 -31.57
N LEU A 16 72.34 -30.28 -31.19
CA LEU A 16 72.10 -29.71 -29.87
C LEU A 16 70.63 -29.28 -29.81
N MET A 17 69.77 -30.28 -29.69
CA MET A 17 68.50 -30.19 -29.01
C MET A 17 68.82 -29.71 -27.60
N LYS A 18 68.95 -28.40 -27.43
CA LYS A 18 68.59 -27.76 -26.19
C LYS A 18 67.12 -28.13 -25.99
N VAL A 19 66.91 -29.21 -25.23
CA VAL A 19 65.71 -29.35 -24.43
C VAL A 19 65.72 -28.10 -23.56
N GLY A 20 65.04 -27.06 -24.03
CA GLY A 20 64.73 -25.92 -23.19
C GLY A 20 63.98 -26.53 -22.02
N GLU A 21 64.53 -26.42 -20.82
CA GLU A 21 63.80 -26.78 -19.63
C GLU A 21 62.49 -25.97 -19.71
N ILE A 22 61.37 -26.69 -19.88
CA ILE A 22 60.05 -26.10 -19.73
C ILE A 22 59.94 -25.84 -18.25
N GLN A 23 60.53 -24.72 -17.82
CA GLN A 23 60.55 -24.30 -16.43
C GLN A 23 59.11 -24.28 -15.99
N ALA A 24 58.81 -25.15 -15.04
CA ALA A 24 57.46 -25.33 -14.60
C ALA A 24 57.02 -24.00 -13.96
N GLN A 25 56.00 -23.39 -14.56
CA GLN A 25 55.54 -22.06 -14.25
C GLN A 25 54.02 -22.11 -14.06
N CYS A 26 53.54 -21.43 -13.03
CA CYS A 26 52.12 -21.25 -12.80
C CYS A 26 51.64 -19.98 -13.50
N MET A 27 50.47 -20.06 -14.15
CA MET A 27 49.75 -18.86 -14.61
C MET A 27 49.27 -18.03 -13.42
N ARG A 28 48.95 -16.75 -13.64
CA ARG A 28 48.32 -15.86 -12.63
C ARG A 28 47.16 -16.58 -11.92
N PRO A 29 47.17 -16.69 -10.58
CA PRO A 29 46.10 -17.39 -9.87
C PRO A 29 44.77 -16.64 -10.02
N SER A 30 43.69 -17.37 -10.25
CA SER A 30 42.36 -16.79 -10.42
C SER A 30 41.83 -16.21 -9.11
N VAL A 31 41.29 -15.00 -9.19
CA VAL A 31 40.65 -14.31 -8.05
C VAL A 31 39.15 -14.62 -8.09
N GLY A 32 38.58 -15.08 -6.98
CA GLY A 32 37.18 -15.51 -6.92
C GLY A 32 36.57 -15.44 -5.53
N GLY A 33 35.27 -15.14 -5.49
CA GLY A 33 34.51 -14.96 -4.24
C GLY A 33 34.94 -13.72 -3.46
N ASN A 34 35.05 -13.85 -2.14
CA ASN A 34 35.31 -12.75 -1.20
C ASN A 34 36.80 -12.58 -0.82
N ARG A 35 37.70 -12.94 -1.72
CA ARG A 35 39.17 -12.86 -1.61
C ARG A 35 39.71 -12.06 -2.79
N VAL A 36 40.76 -11.28 -2.57
CA VAL A 36 41.48 -10.55 -3.62
C VAL A 36 42.98 -10.76 -3.49
N LEU A 37 43.69 -10.78 -4.62
CA LEU A 37 45.16 -10.82 -4.63
C LEU A 37 45.70 -9.52 -4.01
N THR A 38 46.80 -9.60 -3.27
CA THR A 38 47.37 -8.43 -2.56
C THR A 38 48.27 -7.59 -3.47
N GLU A 39 48.87 -8.21 -4.50
CA GLU A 39 49.76 -7.57 -5.45
C GLU A 39 49.12 -7.48 -6.84
N GLU A 40 49.07 -6.28 -7.39
CA GLU A 40 48.62 -6.01 -8.76
C GLU A 40 49.79 -6.00 -9.76
N SER A 41 50.76 -6.91 -9.56
CA SER A 41 51.85 -7.09 -10.53
C SER A 41 51.26 -7.46 -11.90
N GLY A 42 51.64 -6.75 -12.96
CA GLY A 42 51.19 -7.00 -14.34
C GLY A 42 51.79 -8.25 -14.98
N GLN A 43 52.14 -9.25 -14.17
CA GLN A 43 52.86 -10.45 -14.55
C GLN A 43 51.91 -11.65 -14.55
N ASP A 44 51.88 -12.39 -15.66
CA ASP A 44 50.93 -13.49 -15.87
C ASP A 44 51.53 -14.89 -15.68
N THR A 45 52.86 -15.00 -15.54
CA THR A 45 53.58 -16.27 -15.30
C THR A 45 54.52 -16.17 -14.10
N PHE A 46 54.56 -17.22 -13.29
CA PHE A 46 55.27 -17.28 -12.00
C PHE A 46 56.14 -18.55 -11.95
N PRO A 47 57.44 -18.49 -11.62
CA PRO A 47 58.31 -19.67 -11.55
C PRO A 47 57.94 -20.61 -10.39
N ASP A 48 58.38 -21.87 -10.48
CA ASP A 48 58.28 -22.83 -9.38
C ASP A 48 58.86 -22.25 -8.07
N GLY A 49 58.18 -22.51 -6.95
CA GLY A 49 58.50 -21.92 -5.65
C GLY A 49 58.11 -20.44 -5.48
N ALA A 50 57.66 -19.73 -6.52
CA ALA A 50 57.07 -18.39 -6.35
C ALA A 50 55.78 -18.45 -5.54
N THR A 51 55.40 -17.33 -4.92
CA THR A 51 54.29 -17.31 -3.95
C THR A 51 53.37 -16.11 -4.13
N ALA A 52 52.06 -16.36 -4.13
CA ALA A 52 51.04 -15.32 -4.21
C ALA A 52 50.32 -15.17 -2.86
N THR A 53 50.02 -13.93 -2.46
CA THR A 53 49.40 -13.61 -1.16
C THR A 53 48.07 -12.89 -1.35
N PHE A 54 47.04 -13.34 -0.63
CA PHE A 54 45.67 -12.87 -0.72
C PHE A 54 45.23 -12.16 0.55
N LYS A 55 44.28 -11.22 0.40
CA LYS A 55 43.53 -10.59 1.48
C LYS A 55 42.04 -10.81 1.25
N CYS A 56 41.22 -10.63 2.29
CA CYS A 56 39.77 -10.60 2.09
C CYS A 56 39.36 -9.36 1.27
N ALA A 57 38.26 -9.47 0.52
CA ALA A 57 37.70 -8.35 -0.22
C ALA A 57 37.14 -7.26 0.71
N THR A 58 36.94 -6.04 0.19
CA THR A 58 36.24 -4.94 0.87
C THR A 58 34.93 -5.43 1.50
N GLY A 59 34.69 -5.07 2.76
CA GLY A 59 33.54 -5.54 3.52
C GLY A 59 33.68 -6.95 4.13
N TYR A 60 34.80 -7.64 3.96
CA TYR A 60 35.08 -8.95 4.56
C TYR A 60 36.27 -8.90 5.54
N ARG A 61 36.37 -9.91 6.41
CA ARG A 61 37.43 -10.10 7.40
C ARG A 61 37.94 -11.55 7.39
N THR A 62 39.22 -11.73 7.70
CA THR A 62 39.83 -13.05 7.87
C THR A 62 39.23 -13.77 9.08
N VAL A 63 39.00 -15.07 8.94
CA VAL A 63 38.58 -15.98 10.02
C VAL A 63 39.72 -16.93 10.38
N SER A 64 40.33 -17.59 9.39
CA SER A 64 41.37 -18.61 9.55
C SER A 64 42.05 -18.94 8.21
N GLY A 65 43.07 -19.80 8.24
CA GLY A 65 43.76 -20.33 7.06
C GLY A 65 44.92 -19.47 6.56
N SER A 66 45.87 -20.08 5.83
CA SER A 66 46.96 -19.36 5.18
C SER A 66 46.46 -18.38 4.11
N PRO A 67 46.88 -17.09 4.13
CA PRO A 67 46.67 -16.15 3.03
C PRO A 67 47.57 -16.39 1.82
N LYS A 68 48.49 -17.38 1.89
CA LYS A 68 49.61 -17.54 0.97
C LYS A 68 49.56 -18.90 0.26
N ILE A 69 49.67 -18.87 -1.06
CA ILE A 69 49.83 -20.04 -1.93
C ILE A 69 51.22 -20.05 -2.58
N THR A 70 51.69 -21.25 -2.94
CA THR A 70 53.01 -21.47 -3.56
C THR A 70 52.84 -22.20 -4.89
N CYS A 71 53.56 -21.78 -5.92
CA CYS A 71 53.63 -22.51 -7.19
C CYS A 71 54.44 -23.80 -7.00
N LYS A 72 53.89 -24.92 -7.42
CA LYS A 72 54.52 -26.25 -7.41
C LYS A 72 54.39 -26.85 -8.81
N GLY A 73 55.47 -26.81 -9.56
CA GLY A 73 55.47 -27.16 -10.97
C GLY A 73 54.61 -26.20 -11.78
N GLN A 74 53.45 -26.67 -12.24
CA GLN A 74 52.49 -25.89 -13.04
C GLN A 74 51.18 -25.59 -12.30
N GLN A 75 51.08 -25.98 -11.01
CA GLN A 75 49.88 -25.79 -10.19
C GLN A 75 50.19 -25.01 -8.91
N TRP A 76 49.28 -24.13 -8.53
CA TRP A 76 49.29 -23.51 -7.21
C TRP A 76 48.82 -24.51 -6.15
N THR A 77 49.36 -24.41 -4.93
CA THR A 77 48.73 -25.02 -3.75
C THR A 77 47.36 -24.39 -3.47
N ASP A 78 46.46 -25.14 -2.85
CA ASP A 78 45.13 -24.64 -2.44
C ASP A 78 45.22 -23.40 -1.53
N LEU A 79 44.26 -22.48 -1.68
CA LEU A 79 44.13 -21.30 -0.83
C LEU A 79 43.23 -21.60 0.37
N GLU A 80 43.85 -21.77 1.54
CA GLU A 80 43.15 -22.05 2.80
C GLU A 80 42.36 -20.86 3.36
N LEU A 81 42.68 -19.63 2.94
CA LEU A 81 42.16 -18.37 3.52
C LEU A 81 40.63 -18.31 3.57
N GLN A 82 40.08 -18.36 4.79
CA GLN A 82 38.65 -18.20 5.05
C GLN A 82 38.32 -16.74 5.37
N CYS A 83 37.40 -16.17 4.62
CA CYS A 83 36.89 -14.81 4.80
C CYS A 83 35.38 -14.85 5.10
N THR A 84 34.92 -14.10 6.09
CA THR A 84 33.50 -13.86 6.37
C THR A 84 33.19 -12.36 6.31
N LYS A 85 31.93 -11.96 6.24
CA LYS A 85 31.55 -10.54 6.20
C LYS A 85 32.01 -9.80 7.46
N LYS A 86 32.29 -8.51 7.34
CA LYS A 86 32.30 -7.58 8.48
C LYS A 86 30.87 -7.42 8.98
N SER A 87 30.70 -7.28 10.29
CA SER A 87 29.46 -6.79 10.89
C SER A 87 29.60 -5.29 11.12
N CYS A 88 28.55 -4.52 10.82
CA CYS A 88 28.48 -3.09 11.14
C CYS A 88 28.05 -2.82 12.59
N GLY A 89 27.84 -3.87 13.39
CA GLY A 89 27.37 -3.77 14.77
C GLY A 89 25.89 -3.38 14.88
N SER A 90 25.45 -3.16 16.12
CA SER A 90 24.11 -2.65 16.40
C SER A 90 23.96 -1.21 15.94
N LEU A 91 22.77 -0.88 15.44
CA LEU A 91 22.35 0.52 15.23
C LEU A 91 21.97 1.16 16.58
N PRO A 92 22.03 2.50 16.71
CA PRO A 92 21.55 3.18 17.90
C PRO A 92 20.03 3.07 18.04
N ASP A 93 19.55 3.13 19.28
CA ASP A 93 18.12 3.23 19.59
C ASP A 93 17.53 4.53 19.05
N VAL A 94 16.29 4.46 18.56
CA VAL A 94 15.54 5.60 18.01
C VAL A 94 14.36 5.89 18.94
N THR A 95 14.29 7.08 19.52
CA THR A 95 13.15 7.46 20.37
C THR A 95 11.86 7.44 19.54
N ASN A 96 10.80 6.80 20.05
CA ASN A 96 9.53 6.58 19.35
C ASN A 96 9.68 5.83 18.00
N GLY A 97 10.61 4.88 17.93
CA GLY A 97 10.87 4.09 16.73
C GLY A 97 11.88 2.97 16.94
N ARG A 98 12.31 2.35 15.84
CA ARG A 98 13.40 1.36 15.80
C ARG A 98 13.94 1.19 14.39
N TYR A 99 15.11 0.60 14.25
CA TYR A 99 15.55 0.00 12.99
C TYR A 99 15.04 -1.43 12.85
N LEU A 100 14.66 -1.78 11.62
CA LEU A 100 14.37 -3.14 11.16
C LEU A 100 15.53 -3.61 10.28
N THR A 101 16.15 -4.73 10.63
CA THR A 101 17.29 -5.32 9.92
C THR A 101 16.93 -6.73 9.40
N PRO A 102 16.08 -6.85 8.36
CA PRO A 102 15.61 -8.15 7.87
C PRO A 102 16.76 -9.03 7.34
N ASP A 103 17.76 -8.41 6.72
CA ASP A 103 18.95 -9.09 6.16
C ASP A 103 20.10 -9.22 7.18
N GLY A 104 19.84 -8.95 8.46
CA GLY A 104 20.85 -8.91 9.52
C GLY A 104 21.71 -7.64 9.52
N ILE A 105 22.93 -7.74 10.06
CA ILE A 105 23.82 -6.60 10.33
C ILE A 105 25.21 -6.71 9.67
N GLU A 106 25.35 -7.63 8.70
CA GLU A 106 26.61 -7.88 8.00
C GLU A 106 26.73 -7.07 6.70
N TYR A 107 27.96 -6.93 6.17
CA TYR A 107 28.26 -6.15 4.97
C TYR A 107 27.28 -6.37 3.81
N GLY A 108 26.72 -5.26 3.31
CA GLY A 108 25.66 -5.24 2.29
C GLY A 108 24.22 -5.41 2.80
N ALA A 109 24.00 -5.65 4.10
CA ALA A 109 22.66 -5.63 4.68
C ALA A 109 22.07 -4.22 4.72
N THR A 110 20.74 -4.13 4.69
CA THR A 110 19.99 -2.86 4.77
C THR A 110 19.15 -2.81 6.05
N ALA A 111 19.20 -1.68 6.73
CA ALA A 111 18.33 -1.35 7.84
C ALA A 111 17.31 -0.30 7.41
N THR A 112 16.05 -0.45 7.82
CA THR A 112 14.98 0.52 7.56
C THR A 112 14.41 1.03 8.88
N VAL A 113 14.23 2.34 9.05
CA VAL A 113 13.57 2.88 10.25
C VAL A 113 12.06 2.63 10.18
N GLN A 114 11.49 2.20 11.31
CA GLN A 114 10.06 2.15 11.57
C GLN A 114 9.78 3.00 12.81
N CYS A 115 9.13 4.14 12.62
CA CYS A 115 8.60 4.94 13.72
C CYS A 115 7.35 4.30 14.34
N GLU A 116 7.05 4.67 15.58
CA GLU A 116 5.84 4.26 16.28
C GLU A 116 4.60 4.99 15.75
N LYS A 117 3.41 4.51 16.14
CA LYS A 117 2.15 5.05 15.65
C LYS A 117 2.00 6.51 16.10
N GLY A 118 1.82 7.42 15.14
CA GLY A 118 1.77 8.86 15.41
C GLY A 118 3.11 9.58 15.32
N PHE A 119 4.17 8.89 14.91
CA PHE A 119 5.50 9.47 14.70
C PHE A 119 5.96 9.25 13.25
N MET A 120 6.75 10.18 12.72
CA MET A 120 7.29 10.13 11.37
C MET A 120 8.79 10.47 11.34
N ASN A 121 9.53 9.85 10.42
CA ASN A 121 10.95 10.12 10.26
C ASN A 121 11.17 11.48 9.58
N THR A 122 11.82 12.43 10.26
CA THR A 122 12.14 13.76 9.70
C THR A 122 13.44 13.77 8.89
N VAL A 123 14.19 12.66 8.87
CA VAL A 123 15.38 12.48 8.04
C VAL A 123 15.00 11.96 6.65
N ALA A 124 15.49 12.60 5.59
CA ALA A 124 15.12 12.29 4.20
C ALA A 124 15.47 10.87 3.72
N SER A 125 16.36 10.15 4.40
CA SER A 125 16.54 8.69 4.20
C SER A 125 15.79 7.92 5.28
N ASN A 126 15.00 6.93 4.85
CA ASN A 126 14.42 5.93 5.74
C ASN A 126 15.31 4.67 5.88
N THR A 127 16.41 4.58 5.14
CA THR A 127 17.32 3.42 5.17
C THR A 127 18.77 3.78 5.48
N ARG A 128 19.51 2.78 5.97
CA ARG A 128 20.95 2.76 6.17
C ARG A 128 21.50 1.42 5.68
N ASN A 129 22.71 1.41 5.16
CA ASN A 129 23.34 0.24 4.55
C ASN A 129 24.65 -0.08 5.27
N CYS A 130 24.94 -1.36 5.48
CA CYS A 130 26.20 -1.79 6.08
C CYS A 130 27.34 -1.74 5.03
N ARG A 131 28.26 -0.78 5.18
CA ARG A 131 29.43 -0.52 4.31
C ARG A 131 30.74 -0.99 4.96
N GLU A 132 31.88 -0.62 4.36
CA GLU A 132 33.23 -0.95 4.86
C GLU A 132 33.48 -0.42 6.28
N ASP A 133 33.01 0.81 6.55
CA ASP A 133 33.25 1.60 7.78
C ASP A 133 32.10 1.55 8.80
N GLY A 134 31.03 0.78 8.53
CA GLY A 134 29.84 0.71 9.37
C GLY A 134 28.55 1.07 8.62
N TRP A 135 27.52 1.47 9.37
CA TRP A 135 26.21 1.86 8.84
C TRP A 135 26.24 3.27 8.22
N ASP A 136 26.02 3.37 6.91
CA ASP A 136 25.98 4.67 6.20
C ASP A 136 24.77 5.54 6.56
N GLY A 137 24.77 6.79 6.11
CA GLY A 137 23.72 7.77 6.39
C GLY A 137 23.80 8.40 7.79
N ARG A 138 22.73 9.12 8.17
CA ARG A 138 22.55 9.68 9.52
C ARG A 138 21.61 8.79 10.33
N ASP A 139 21.64 8.94 11.64
CA ASP A 139 20.62 8.38 12.51
C ASP A 139 19.24 8.97 12.19
N ALA A 140 18.21 8.14 12.16
CA ALA A 140 16.83 8.54 11.92
C ALA A 140 16.20 9.18 13.17
N VAL A 141 15.26 10.10 12.96
CA VAL A 141 14.62 10.88 14.03
C VAL A 141 13.10 10.78 13.86
N CYS A 142 12.43 10.08 14.78
CA CYS A 142 10.98 9.90 14.76
C CYS A 142 10.30 10.98 15.61
N GLU A 143 9.89 12.06 14.96
CA GLU A 143 9.16 13.17 15.58
C GLU A 143 7.64 12.96 15.50
N VAL A 144 6.88 13.56 16.41
CA VAL A 144 5.42 13.41 16.44
C VAL A 144 4.79 14.02 15.19
N VAL A 145 3.83 13.30 14.61
CA VAL A 145 3.02 13.80 13.48
C VAL A 145 2.21 14.99 13.97
N LYS A 146 2.31 16.11 13.25
CA LYS A 146 1.58 17.35 13.54
C LYS A 146 0.53 17.62 12.47
N CYS A 147 -0.67 17.97 12.91
CA CYS A 147 -1.73 18.54 12.08
C CYS A 147 -1.63 20.06 12.08
N LEU A 148 -1.82 20.68 10.92
CA LEU A 148 -2.01 22.13 10.84
C LEU A 148 -3.36 22.55 11.43
N LYS A 149 -3.46 23.81 11.85
CA LYS A 149 -4.69 24.44 12.32
C LYS A 149 -5.92 24.08 11.48
N PRO A 150 -7.01 23.56 12.10
CA PRO A 150 -8.18 23.11 11.35
C PRO A 150 -8.97 24.31 10.79
N LEU A 151 -9.78 24.04 9.76
CA LEU A 151 -10.52 25.09 9.05
C LEU A 151 -11.57 25.74 9.95
N ALA A 152 -11.46 27.05 10.14
CA ALA A 152 -12.49 27.85 10.82
C ALA A 152 -13.84 27.75 10.10
N ILE A 153 -14.91 27.63 10.88
CA ILE A 153 -16.28 27.43 10.37
C ILE A 153 -17.12 28.70 10.52
N LEU A 154 -18.01 28.95 9.56
CA LEU A 154 -18.88 30.12 9.61
C LEU A 154 -19.89 29.99 10.75
N ASN A 155 -20.03 31.06 11.56
CA ASN A 155 -20.88 31.11 12.75
C ASN A 155 -20.50 30.11 13.87
N GLY A 156 -19.23 29.72 13.97
CA GLY A 156 -18.70 28.95 15.09
C GLY A 156 -17.24 29.28 15.38
N MET A 157 -16.69 28.61 16.39
CA MET A 157 -15.31 28.71 16.86
C MET A 157 -14.85 27.35 17.40
N PHE A 158 -13.55 27.15 17.61
CA PHE A 158 -13.00 25.95 18.24
C PHE A 158 -11.95 26.28 19.29
N ASP A 159 -11.77 25.37 20.24
CA ASP A 159 -10.81 25.49 21.34
C ASP A 159 -10.08 24.14 21.58
N PRO A 160 -8.77 24.14 21.91
CA PRO A 160 -7.87 25.28 21.93
C PRO A 160 -7.55 25.78 20.52
N GLU A 161 -7.26 27.08 20.35
CA GLU A 161 -6.89 27.68 19.06
C GLU A 161 -5.37 27.84 18.92
N GLU A 162 -4.73 26.91 18.22
CA GLU A 162 -3.27 26.82 18.02
C GLU A 162 -2.93 26.67 16.52
N ASP A 163 -1.68 26.94 16.13
CA ASP A 163 -1.26 26.84 14.72
C ASP A 163 -0.91 25.40 14.28
N SER A 164 -0.54 24.54 15.23
CA SER A 164 -0.21 23.13 15.00
C SER A 164 -0.57 22.26 16.20
N TYR A 165 -1.02 21.03 15.96
CA TYR A 165 -1.46 20.08 16.97
C TYR A 165 -0.77 18.74 16.80
N ASP A 166 -0.26 18.16 17.88
CA ASP A 166 0.35 16.84 17.90
C ASP A 166 -0.69 15.72 17.75
N TYR A 167 -0.26 14.57 17.25
CA TYR A 167 -1.07 13.35 17.12
C TYR A 167 -1.90 13.05 18.38
N THR A 168 -3.18 12.74 18.17
CA THR A 168 -4.26 12.58 19.19
C THR A 168 -4.74 13.84 19.92
N GLN A 169 -4.07 15.00 19.81
CA GLN A 169 -4.68 16.24 20.28
C GLN A 169 -5.98 16.52 19.51
N ALA A 170 -6.93 17.16 20.18
CA ALA A 170 -8.28 17.39 19.68
C ALA A 170 -8.71 18.84 19.91
N VAL A 171 -9.58 19.33 19.03
CA VAL A 171 -10.28 20.60 19.23
C VAL A 171 -11.78 20.33 19.38
N THR A 172 -12.43 21.16 20.20
CA THR A 172 -13.88 21.14 20.40
C THR A 172 -14.50 22.35 19.72
N TYR A 173 -15.38 22.11 18.76
CA TYR A 173 -16.14 23.14 18.05
C TYR A 173 -17.38 23.54 18.83
N SER A 174 -17.68 24.84 18.80
CA SER A 174 -18.94 25.39 19.31
C SER A 174 -19.53 26.35 18.29
N CYS A 175 -20.86 26.51 18.32
CA CYS A 175 -21.56 27.44 17.45
C CYS A 175 -21.90 28.73 18.18
N ASN A 176 -21.93 29.83 17.42
CA ASN A 176 -22.43 31.12 17.90
C ASN A 176 -23.89 31.00 18.36
N LYS A 177 -24.30 31.91 19.24
CA LYS A 177 -25.66 31.96 19.79
C LYS A 177 -26.73 31.81 18.70
N ASP A 178 -27.73 30.99 18.98
CA ASP A 178 -28.88 30.67 18.12
C ASP A 178 -28.57 29.81 16.86
N TYR A 179 -27.30 29.43 16.62
CA TYR A 179 -26.91 28.43 15.61
C TYR A 179 -26.83 27.01 16.19
N THR A 180 -27.05 26.01 15.34
CA THR A 180 -27.02 24.58 15.67
C THR A 180 -25.79 23.92 15.07
N LEU A 181 -25.05 23.13 15.87
CA LEU A 181 -23.93 22.31 15.40
C LEU A 181 -24.44 21.04 14.70
N ILE A 182 -24.04 20.86 13.44
CA ILE A 182 -24.37 19.71 12.60
C ILE A 182 -23.06 19.03 12.18
N GLY A 183 -22.83 17.81 12.66
CA GLY A 183 -21.58 17.06 12.49
C GLY A 183 -21.01 16.62 13.83
N SER A 184 -19.70 16.44 13.90
CA SER A 184 -18.99 16.08 15.13
C SER A 184 -18.50 17.33 15.85
N GLU A 185 -18.82 17.43 17.14
CA GLU A 185 -18.38 18.52 18.03
C GLU A 185 -16.86 18.48 18.27
N VAL A 186 -16.28 17.28 18.43
CA VAL A 186 -14.85 17.08 18.64
C VAL A 186 -14.22 16.44 17.40
N ILE A 187 -13.05 16.95 17.00
CA ILE A 187 -12.21 16.36 15.95
C ILE A 187 -10.76 16.24 16.43
N SER A 188 -10.05 15.18 16.02
CA SER A 188 -8.71 14.84 16.54
C SER A 188 -7.67 14.74 15.43
N CYS A 189 -6.43 15.12 15.72
CA CYS A 189 -5.29 14.95 14.84
C CYS A 189 -4.94 13.46 14.69
N ILE A 190 -4.89 12.95 13.45
CA ILE A 190 -4.57 11.55 13.16
C ILE A 190 -3.24 11.39 12.41
N GLU A 191 -2.82 10.13 12.21
CA GLU A 191 -1.50 9.70 11.75
C GLU A 191 -1.07 10.21 10.35
N ASN A 192 -1.98 10.80 9.58
CA ASN A 192 -1.69 11.38 8.26
C ASN A 192 -1.44 12.91 8.29
N GLY A 193 -1.41 13.54 9.47
CA GLY A 193 -1.23 14.99 9.61
C GLY A 193 -2.50 15.81 9.33
N THR A 194 -3.68 15.19 9.38
CA THR A 194 -4.98 15.87 9.23
C THR A 194 -5.93 15.58 10.39
N PHE A 195 -6.91 16.46 10.59
CA PHE A 195 -7.96 16.26 11.57
C PHE A 195 -9.08 15.36 11.04
N HIS A 196 -9.50 14.40 11.86
CA HIS A 196 -10.66 13.55 11.60
C HIS A 196 -11.58 13.44 12.84
N PRO A 197 -12.91 13.37 12.66
CA PRO A 197 -13.65 13.59 11.41
C PRO A 197 -13.53 15.04 10.90
N SER A 198 -14.18 15.36 9.78
CA SER A 198 -14.19 16.73 9.24
C SER A 198 -14.89 17.73 10.17
N PRO A 199 -14.49 19.02 10.17
CA PRO A 199 -15.17 20.07 10.94
C PRO A 199 -16.69 20.10 10.72
N PRO A 200 -17.49 20.44 11.76
CA PRO A 200 -18.94 20.51 11.67
C PRO A 200 -19.42 21.81 10.98
N GLN A 201 -20.73 21.92 10.78
CA GLN A 201 -21.39 23.14 10.29
C GLN A 201 -22.25 23.79 11.37
N CYS A 202 -22.21 25.12 11.49
CA CYS A 202 -23.11 25.89 12.35
C CYS A 202 -24.25 26.50 11.53
N LEU A 203 -25.45 25.93 11.64
CA LEU A 203 -26.62 26.30 10.82
C LEU A 203 -27.73 26.93 11.65
N LEU A 204 -28.34 28.01 11.13
CA LEU A 204 -29.50 28.68 11.75
C LEU A 204 -30.80 27.96 11.35
N ILE A 205 -31.02 26.78 11.91
CA ILE A 205 -32.15 25.92 11.56
C ILE A 205 -33.44 26.45 12.18
N LYS A 206 -34.39 26.80 11.31
CA LYS A 206 -35.74 27.24 11.66
C LYS A 206 -36.75 26.48 10.81
N CYS A 207 -37.81 25.96 11.44
CA CYS A 207 -38.92 25.34 10.73
C CYS A 207 -40.19 26.21 10.85
N ASP A 208 -40.90 26.39 9.74
CA ASP A 208 -42.19 27.10 9.73
C ASP A 208 -43.27 26.35 10.53
N ALA A 209 -44.33 27.04 10.95
CA ALA A 209 -45.43 26.38 11.66
C ALA A 209 -46.23 25.46 10.71
N PRO A 210 -46.32 24.13 10.98
CA PRO A 210 -47.10 23.23 10.13
C PRO A 210 -48.58 23.61 10.10
N LYS A 211 -49.10 23.81 8.89
CA LYS A 211 -50.54 23.86 8.63
C LYS A 211 -50.99 22.43 8.35
N VAL A 212 -51.78 21.87 9.26
CA VAL A 212 -52.35 20.53 9.15
C VAL A 212 -53.85 20.67 9.33
N ASP A 213 -54.57 20.78 8.22
CA ASP A 213 -56.02 20.89 8.24
C ASP A 213 -56.66 19.61 8.78
N ASN A 214 -57.85 19.77 9.38
CA ASN A 214 -58.60 18.69 10.02
C ASN A 214 -57.84 17.89 11.09
N ALA A 215 -56.77 18.45 11.67
CA ALA A 215 -56.05 17.91 12.81
C ALA A 215 -56.14 18.79 14.07
N VAL A 216 -55.63 18.26 15.17
CA VAL A 216 -55.26 18.96 16.39
C VAL A 216 -53.83 18.58 16.77
N ARG A 217 -53.03 19.56 17.24
CA ARG A 217 -51.71 19.28 17.81
C ARG A 217 -51.89 18.78 19.25
N ILE A 218 -51.35 17.61 19.54
CA ILE A 218 -51.48 16.94 20.85
C ILE A 218 -50.18 16.95 21.67
N GLU A 219 -49.02 17.20 21.04
CA GLU A 219 -47.71 17.20 21.72
C GLU A 219 -46.73 18.15 21.01
N GLY A 220 -45.66 18.54 21.71
CA GLY A 220 -44.50 19.21 21.14
C GLY A 220 -44.23 20.62 21.67
N LYS A 221 -43.25 21.29 21.06
CA LYS A 221 -42.83 22.65 21.44
C LYS A 221 -43.81 23.74 20.94
N SER A 222 -43.68 24.95 21.44
CA SER A 222 -44.31 26.15 20.85
C SER A 222 -43.33 26.84 19.89
N PRO A 223 -43.81 27.67 18.94
CA PRO A 223 -42.93 28.43 18.05
C PRO A 223 -42.12 29.47 18.84
N PRO A 224 -40.93 29.90 18.34
CA PRO A 224 -40.29 29.47 17.09
C PRO A 224 -39.73 28.04 17.16
N TYR A 225 -39.70 27.35 16.03
CA TYR A 225 -39.22 25.96 15.95
C TYR A 225 -37.76 25.90 15.48
N SER A 226 -36.87 25.45 16.35
CA SER A 226 -35.45 25.17 16.10
C SER A 226 -35.21 23.68 15.85
N TYR A 227 -34.00 23.32 15.41
CA TYR A 227 -33.56 21.92 15.26
C TYR A 227 -33.92 21.04 16.47
N ASN A 228 -34.25 19.78 16.21
CA ASN A 228 -34.72 18.78 17.17
C ASN A 228 -36.03 19.12 17.93
N ASN A 229 -36.62 20.31 17.79
CA ASN A 229 -37.99 20.54 18.25
C ASN A 229 -38.94 19.61 17.48
N PHE A 230 -39.85 18.96 18.20
CA PHE A 230 -40.83 18.05 17.61
C PHE A 230 -42.26 18.51 17.85
N LEU A 231 -43.18 17.97 17.05
CA LEU A 231 -44.63 18.15 17.15
C LEU A 231 -45.33 16.81 16.92
N ARG A 232 -46.44 16.57 17.62
CA ARG A 232 -47.34 15.44 17.34
C ARG A 232 -48.75 15.92 17.06
N TYR A 233 -49.36 15.38 16.00
CA TYR A 233 -50.72 15.68 15.58
C TYR A 233 -51.62 14.44 15.70
N LYS A 234 -52.93 14.68 15.80
CA LYS A 234 -54.00 13.69 15.68
C LYS A 234 -55.08 14.27 14.78
N CYS A 235 -55.63 13.49 13.84
CA CYS A 235 -56.78 13.93 13.06
C CYS A 235 -58.02 14.12 13.96
N LYS A 236 -58.90 15.03 13.57
CA LYS A 236 -60.23 15.20 14.17
C LYS A 236 -61.11 13.99 13.86
N GLU A 237 -62.20 13.85 14.60
CA GLU A 237 -63.22 12.85 14.33
C GLU A 237 -63.77 12.98 12.91
N GLY A 238 -64.05 11.85 12.25
CA GLY A 238 -64.38 11.78 10.83
C GLY A 238 -63.17 11.72 9.87
N TYR A 239 -61.94 11.99 10.32
CA TYR A 239 -60.75 12.03 9.46
C TYR A 239 -59.72 10.94 9.81
N ARG A 240 -59.12 10.34 8.77
CA ARG A 240 -57.98 9.41 8.87
C ARG A 240 -56.68 10.10 8.49
N MET A 241 -55.58 9.69 9.13
CA MET A 241 -54.25 10.26 8.87
C MET A 241 -53.55 9.56 7.70
N GLU A 242 -52.85 10.34 6.90
CA GLU A 242 -51.87 9.91 5.92
C GLU A 242 -50.52 10.60 6.22
N GLY A 243 -49.42 9.85 6.16
CA GLY A 243 -48.11 10.30 6.64
C GLY A 243 -47.88 10.08 8.14
N SER A 244 -46.94 10.84 8.73
CA SER A 244 -46.51 10.65 10.12
C SER A 244 -47.25 11.56 11.11
N ALA A 245 -47.75 10.97 12.19
CA ALA A 245 -48.28 11.73 13.33
C ALA A 245 -47.20 12.54 14.07
N TYR A 246 -45.92 12.16 13.96
CA TYR A 246 -44.78 12.77 14.64
C TYR A 246 -43.85 13.45 13.63
N LEU A 247 -43.51 14.71 13.88
CA LEU A 247 -42.66 15.55 13.03
C LEU A 247 -41.49 16.08 13.85
N LYS A 248 -40.28 16.06 13.30
CA LYS A 248 -39.08 16.66 13.91
C LYS A 248 -38.55 17.79 13.03
N CYS A 249 -38.16 18.90 13.63
CA CYS A 249 -37.47 19.96 12.90
C CYS A 249 -36.01 19.53 12.66
N ASP A 250 -35.65 19.39 11.39
CA ASP A 250 -34.40 18.86 10.86
C ASP A 250 -33.72 19.92 9.99
N VAL A 251 -32.51 19.64 9.49
CA VAL A 251 -31.69 20.60 8.71
C VAL A 251 -32.40 21.16 7.47
N ASN A 252 -33.34 20.39 6.90
CA ASN A 252 -34.12 20.73 5.70
C ASN A 252 -35.59 21.09 5.97
N GLY A 253 -35.97 21.35 7.23
CA GLY A 253 -37.36 21.58 7.64
C GLY A 253 -37.96 20.40 8.40
N TRP A 254 -39.28 20.18 8.31
CA TRP A 254 -39.94 19.08 9.02
C TRP A 254 -39.67 17.73 8.37
N ASN A 255 -39.12 16.81 9.15
CA ASN A 255 -38.83 15.43 8.77
C ASN A 255 -39.43 14.45 9.80
N PRO A 256 -40.34 13.53 9.41
CA PRO A 256 -41.09 13.50 8.14
C PRO A 256 -41.86 14.81 7.88
N PRO A 257 -42.33 15.05 6.64
CA PRO A 257 -43.18 16.21 6.34
C PRO A 257 -44.54 16.11 7.06
N PRO A 258 -45.26 17.25 7.22
CA PRO A 258 -46.56 17.27 7.90
C PRO A 258 -47.57 16.28 7.31
N PRO A 259 -48.38 15.59 8.15
CA PRO A 259 -49.36 14.62 7.67
C PRO A 259 -50.54 15.34 7.02
N VAL A 260 -51.35 14.57 6.29
CA VAL A 260 -52.66 15.02 5.78
C VAL A 260 -53.77 14.28 6.52
N CYS A 261 -54.84 14.97 6.88
CA CYS A 261 -56.05 14.36 7.44
C CYS A 261 -57.16 14.38 6.39
N ILE A 262 -57.46 13.22 5.81
CA ILE A 262 -58.45 13.02 4.75
C ILE A 262 -59.70 12.32 5.30
N ASP A 263 -60.85 12.59 4.69
CA ASP A 263 -62.15 12.13 5.19
C ASP A 263 -62.21 10.59 5.20
N ALA A 264 -62.59 9.99 6.33
CA ALA A 264 -62.66 8.54 6.48
C ALA A 264 -63.76 7.88 5.62
N THR A 265 -64.72 8.65 5.12
CA THR A 265 -65.75 8.21 4.16
C THR A 265 -65.29 8.34 2.69
N SER A 266 -64.19 9.06 2.42
CA SER A 266 -63.63 9.18 1.07
C SER A 266 -62.90 7.88 0.63
N ASN A 267 -63.67 6.99 0.00
CA ASN A 267 -63.17 5.73 -0.54
C ASN A 267 -62.50 5.97 -1.91
N PRO A 268 -61.23 5.55 -2.15
CA PRO A 268 -60.49 5.84 -3.39
C PRO A 268 -60.89 4.92 -4.57
N THR A 269 -62.19 4.83 -4.88
CA THR A 269 -62.74 4.06 -6.00
C THR A 269 -63.94 4.77 -6.66
N SER A 270 -63.69 5.91 -7.31
CA SER A 270 -64.69 6.55 -8.19
C SER A 270 -64.03 7.42 -9.26
N ASP A 271 -63.24 6.82 -10.14
CA ASP A 271 -63.12 7.32 -11.53
C ASP A 271 -62.68 6.19 -12.48
N THR A 272 -63.39 6.09 -13.61
CA THR A 272 -63.35 5.08 -14.71
C THR A 272 -64.29 3.87 -14.63
N ASN A 273 -65.52 4.00 -15.17
CA ASN A 273 -66.09 3.13 -16.22
C ASN A 273 -67.50 3.58 -16.69
N LEU A 274 -67.53 4.64 -17.50
CA LEU A 274 -68.46 4.89 -18.61
C LEU A 274 -67.62 5.73 -19.62
N ASP A 275 -67.67 5.55 -20.93
CA ASP A 275 -68.70 4.87 -21.74
C ASP A 275 -68.24 3.59 -22.47
N ARG A 276 -69.21 2.76 -22.85
CA ARG A 276 -69.08 1.73 -23.90
C ARG A 276 -70.29 1.80 -24.83
N GLY A 277 -70.06 2.34 -26.02
CA GLY A 277 -71.05 2.47 -27.08
C GLY A 277 -70.74 3.68 -27.97
N ALA A 278 -70.65 3.57 -29.29
CA ALA A 278 -70.79 2.37 -30.12
C ALA A 278 -70.11 2.57 -31.49
N ASP A 279 -70.38 1.62 -32.39
CA ASP A 279 -70.17 1.62 -33.85
C ASP A 279 -68.76 1.28 -34.38
N SER A 280 -68.77 0.62 -35.54
CA SER A 280 -67.62 -0.04 -36.15
C SER A 280 -67.85 -0.29 -37.65
N THR A 281 -67.47 0.66 -38.51
CA THR A 281 -67.31 0.42 -39.95
C THR A 281 -66.17 1.26 -40.57
N LEU A 282 -65.71 0.82 -41.75
CA LEU A 282 -64.82 1.52 -42.70
C LEU A 282 -63.35 1.77 -42.29
N ALA A 283 -62.47 0.90 -42.80
CA ALA A 283 -61.15 1.32 -43.31
C ALA A 283 -61.33 1.90 -44.75
N PRO A 284 -60.37 2.67 -45.33
CA PRO A 284 -59.20 2.03 -45.95
C PRO A 284 -57.88 2.87 -45.74
N PRO A 285 -56.92 3.07 -46.68
CA PRO A 285 -55.53 2.67 -46.42
C PRO A 285 -54.48 3.80 -46.66
N LEU A 286 -53.21 3.39 -46.89
CA LEU A 286 -52.04 4.20 -47.31
C LEU A 286 -51.33 4.98 -46.16
N ASN A 287 -50.02 5.27 -46.21
CA ASN A 287 -49.01 4.89 -47.21
C ASN A 287 -47.64 4.57 -46.57
N ASN A 288 -46.81 3.85 -47.34
CA ASN A 288 -45.36 3.79 -47.16
C ASN A 288 -44.71 5.13 -47.58
N HIS A 289 -43.77 5.67 -46.79
CA HIS A 289 -42.66 6.40 -47.39
C HIS A 289 -41.31 6.28 -46.64
N ASN A 290 -40.54 5.29 -47.06
CA ASN A 290 -39.11 5.09 -46.78
C ASN A 290 -38.23 6.34 -47.05
N ARG A 291 -37.24 6.61 -46.18
CA ARG A 291 -35.88 7.02 -46.62
C ARG A 291 -34.75 6.66 -45.65
N ASN A 292 -33.79 5.88 -46.13
CA ASN A 292 -32.50 5.55 -45.49
C ASN A 292 -31.50 6.71 -45.52
N ILE A 293 -30.43 6.64 -44.69
CA ILE A 293 -29.02 6.39 -45.09
C ILE A 293 -28.06 6.53 -43.89
N GLY A 294 -27.11 5.59 -43.75
CA GLY A 294 -25.98 5.63 -42.80
C GLY A 294 -25.22 4.29 -42.80
N ILE A 295 -23.92 4.28 -43.10
CA ILE A 295 -23.15 3.06 -43.45
C ILE A 295 -21.77 3.05 -42.73
N GLY A 296 -21.33 1.87 -42.28
CA GLY A 296 -19.98 1.59 -41.72
C GLY A 296 -20.10 0.54 -40.59
N ILE A 297 -19.86 -0.76 -40.76
CA ILE A 297 -18.73 -1.54 -41.30
C ILE A 297 -17.51 -1.58 -40.37
N GLY A 298 -17.21 -2.79 -39.84
CA GLY A 298 -15.96 -3.15 -39.16
C GLY A 298 -15.96 -2.94 -37.63
N VAL A 299 -15.23 -3.72 -36.82
CA VAL A 299 -14.36 -4.89 -37.11
C VAL A 299 -14.49 -5.90 -35.95
N VAL A 300 -14.46 -7.21 -36.25
CA VAL A 300 -14.31 -8.27 -35.25
C VAL A 300 -12.83 -8.61 -35.08
N ALA A 301 -12.34 -8.61 -33.83
CA ALA A 301 -11.04 -9.15 -33.47
C ALA A 301 -11.11 -9.81 -32.08
N ALA A 302 -10.51 -11.01 -31.95
CA ALA A 302 -10.45 -11.77 -30.70
C ALA A 302 -9.03 -12.29 -30.46
N ILE A 303 -8.62 -12.34 -29.18
CA ILE A 303 -7.34 -12.81 -28.60
C ILE A 303 -7.59 -12.67 -27.07
N LEU A 304 -7.63 -13.70 -26.18
CA LEU A 304 -6.84 -14.93 -25.95
C LEU A 304 -5.35 -14.62 -25.73
N VAL A 305 -4.65 -14.99 -24.65
CA VAL A 305 -4.89 -15.80 -23.42
C VAL A 305 -4.02 -15.17 -22.27
N ILE A 306 -3.93 -15.60 -21.00
CA ILE A 306 -4.14 -16.89 -20.31
C ILE A 306 -4.65 -16.63 -18.87
N GLY A 307 -5.38 -17.57 -18.26
CA GLY A 307 -5.68 -17.59 -16.82
C GLY A 307 -6.18 -18.96 -16.37
N GLY A 308 -5.28 -19.83 -15.89
CA GLY A 308 -5.57 -21.27 -15.72
C GLY A 308 -5.55 -21.77 -14.27
N GLY A 309 -6.56 -22.57 -13.91
CA GLY A 309 -6.58 -23.43 -12.72
C GLY A 309 -6.97 -22.75 -11.39
N VAL A 310 -7.54 -23.44 -10.40
CA VAL A 310 -7.95 -24.86 -10.33
C VAL A 310 -9.29 -24.98 -9.60
N LEU A 311 -10.21 -25.79 -10.15
CA LEU A 311 -11.43 -26.24 -9.46
C LEU A 311 -11.13 -27.46 -8.60
N TYR A 312 -11.46 -27.45 -7.30
CA TYR A 312 -11.71 -28.73 -6.61
C TYR A 312 -12.67 -28.67 -5.41
N PHE A 313 -13.43 -29.76 -5.27
CA PHE A 313 -14.38 -30.16 -4.23
C PHE A 313 -15.52 -29.21 -3.77
N LEU A 314 -16.73 -29.58 -4.19
CA LEU A 314 -17.97 -29.36 -3.46
C LEU A 314 -18.33 -30.56 -2.56
N LYS A 315 -18.95 -30.26 -1.40
CA LYS A 315 -20.12 -30.99 -0.83
C LYS A 315 -19.94 -32.47 -0.38
N LYS A 316 -19.79 -32.68 0.93
CA LYS A 316 -20.58 -33.69 1.69
C LYS A 316 -20.68 -33.37 3.19
N ARG A 317 -21.89 -33.35 3.77
CA ARG A 317 -22.17 -33.30 5.22
C ARG A 317 -23.53 -33.92 5.53
N SER A 318 -23.57 -35.12 6.13
CA SER A 318 -24.74 -35.66 6.88
C SER A 318 -24.47 -37.09 7.40
N ARG A 319 -24.60 -37.29 8.74
CA ARG A 319 -24.81 -38.56 9.51
C ARG A 319 -23.79 -39.72 9.31
N SER A 320 -23.64 -40.68 10.23
CA SER A 320 -24.15 -40.90 11.61
C SER A 320 -22.95 -40.88 12.61
N GLN A 321 -23.02 -40.93 13.95
CA GLN A 321 -23.82 -41.67 14.95
C GLN A 321 -23.55 -43.20 15.02
N GLY A 322 -23.13 -43.67 16.21
CA GLY A 322 -22.69 -45.04 16.57
C GLY A 322 -21.25 -45.03 17.17
N THR A 323 -20.90 -45.53 18.37
CA THR A 323 -21.03 -46.87 19.03
C THR A 323 -20.11 -47.96 18.43
N LEU A 324 -19.39 -48.81 19.16
CA LEU A 324 -19.05 -48.97 20.61
C LEU A 324 -18.00 -50.12 20.74
N PHE A 325 -17.15 -50.14 21.78
CA PHE A 325 -16.10 -51.16 22.07
C PHE A 325 -14.95 -51.26 21.03
N ASP A 326 -13.78 -51.82 21.35
CA ASP A 326 -13.25 -52.28 22.65
C ASP A 326 -12.39 -51.22 23.37
#